data_AF-C3XE20-F1
#
_entry.id   AF-C3XE20-F1
#
_cell.length_a   1.000
_cell.length_b   1.000
_cell.length_c   1.000
_cell.angle_alpha   90.00
_cell.angle_beta   90.00
_cell.angle_gamma   90.00
#
_symmetry.space_group_name_H-M   'P 1'
#
loop_
_entity.id
_entity.type
_entity.pdbx_description
1 polymer ?
#
loop_
_entity_poly.entity_id
_entity_poly.type
_entity_poly.pdbx_seq_one_letter_code
_entity_poly.pdbx_strand_id
1 'polypeptide(L)'
;MLNYKQVLNHSVKVGLVAGSVLMLAACSGEPKKSKNAKYASQELEPNARQFAVYKAVGYAIDPQHPPYEPKTLNENARGIAVAYSVPYNCKVLGEVEGKDEASGKAGPTFEQIREGATNDLRNQAADLVRGGQRLMLSVTKEAMICQMRTKKDKYQEEDCTLWNKLPDNGQILSYRIHANVFECGEK
;
A
#
# COMPACT_ATOMS: atom_id res chain seq x y z
N MET A 1 31.26 2.13 -12.00
CA MET A 1 31.25 3.57 -11.70
C MET A 1 30.95 4.31 -12.98
N LEU A 2 29.72 4.83 -13.15
CA LEU A 2 29.30 5.55 -14.36
C LEU A 2 29.06 7.01 -14.00
N ASN A 3 29.73 7.88 -14.76
CA ASN A 3 30.09 9.24 -14.42
C ASN A 3 29.08 10.25 -15.00
N TYR A 4 28.62 11.14 -14.13
CA TYR A 4 27.69 12.24 -14.35
C TYR A 4 28.40 13.39 -15.04
N LYS A 5 28.28 13.52 -16.38
CA LYS A 5 28.62 14.74 -17.12
C LYS A 5 28.25 14.62 -18.60
N GLN A 6 27.09 15.18 -18.98
CA GLN A 6 26.89 15.84 -20.27
C GLN A 6 25.62 16.68 -20.20
N VAL A 7 25.80 17.83 -19.55
CA VAL A 7 24.90 18.96 -19.48
C VAL A 7 25.18 19.84 -20.70
N LEU A 8 24.09 20.21 -21.40
CA LEU A 8 23.90 21.39 -22.26
C LEU A 8 24.89 21.60 -23.42
N ASN A 9 24.38 21.52 -24.65
CA ASN A 9 24.92 22.39 -25.69
C ASN A 9 23.88 22.85 -26.74
N HIS A 10 23.92 24.17 -26.96
CA HIS A 10 23.48 24.95 -28.11
C HIS A 10 22.00 25.27 -28.36
N SER A 11 21.62 26.45 -27.87
CA SER A 11 20.65 27.36 -28.46
C SER A 11 21.20 28.08 -29.71
N VAL A 12 20.26 28.59 -30.50
CA VAL A 12 20.35 29.72 -31.47
C VAL A 12 20.73 29.38 -32.93
N LYS A 13 19.71 29.40 -33.81
CA LYS A 13 19.81 30.05 -35.12
C LYS A 13 18.59 30.94 -35.35
N VAL A 14 18.89 32.22 -35.47
CA VAL A 14 18.01 33.32 -35.88
C VAL A 14 17.79 33.23 -37.39
N GLY A 15 16.54 33.37 -37.84
CA GLY A 15 16.17 33.49 -39.24
C GLY A 15 15.08 34.54 -39.42
N LEU A 16 15.50 35.76 -39.74
CA LEU A 16 14.69 36.90 -40.18
C LEU A 16 14.16 36.64 -41.59
N VAL A 17 12.83 36.77 -41.80
CA VAL A 17 12.29 37.19 -43.10
C VAL A 17 11.19 38.21 -42.83
N ALA A 18 11.44 39.43 -43.29
CA ALA A 18 10.51 40.55 -43.33
C ALA A 18 9.70 40.50 -44.65
N GLY A 19 8.41 40.79 -44.56
CA GLY A 19 7.51 41.01 -45.69
C GLY A 19 6.31 41.83 -45.22
N SER A 20 6.24 43.07 -45.70
CA SER A 20 5.43 44.18 -45.17
C SER A 20 4.09 44.38 -45.90
N VAL A 21 3.05 44.79 -45.12
CA VAL A 21 2.11 45.94 -45.38
C VAL A 21 1.00 45.70 -46.46
N LEU A 22 -0.31 45.99 -46.35
CA LEU A 22 -1.25 46.86 -45.58
C LEU A 22 -2.63 46.13 -45.51
N MET A 23 -3.54 46.36 -44.56
CA MET A 23 -4.43 47.54 -44.50
C MET A 23 -5.16 47.62 -43.15
N LEU A 24 -5.26 48.86 -42.66
CA LEU A 24 -6.05 49.29 -41.51
C LEU A 24 -7.56 49.17 -41.80
N ALA A 25 -8.29 48.55 -40.88
CA ALA A 25 -9.70 48.85 -40.67
C ALA A 25 -9.86 49.22 -39.19
N ALA A 26 -10.02 50.53 -38.95
CA ALA A 26 -10.36 51.08 -37.65
C ALA A 26 -11.82 50.78 -37.34
N CYS A 27 -12.09 50.19 -36.17
CA CYS A 27 -13.37 50.29 -35.48
C CYS A 27 -13.09 50.44 -33.99
N SER A 28 -13.32 51.66 -33.51
CA SER A 28 -13.42 52.07 -32.12
C SER A 28 -14.48 51.27 -31.36
N GLY A 29 -14.13 50.69 -30.22
CA GLY A 29 -15.06 50.07 -29.28
C GLY A 29 -14.40 49.80 -27.94
N GLU A 30 -14.96 50.37 -26.88
CA GLU A 30 -14.50 50.42 -25.48
C GLU A 30 -14.10 49.07 -24.82
N PRO A 31 -13.27 49.08 -23.76
CA PRO A 31 -12.81 47.86 -23.10
C PRO A 31 -13.93 47.17 -22.29
N LYS A 32 -14.41 46.02 -22.77
CA LYS A 32 -15.33 45.17 -22.00
C LYS A 32 -14.59 44.25 -21.03
N LYS A 33 -14.60 44.68 -19.76
CA LYS A 33 -14.69 43.94 -18.49
C LYS A 33 -14.15 42.49 -18.47
N SER A 34 -13.07 42.36 -17.69
CA SER A 34 -12.70 41.19 -16.87
C SER A 34 -13.92 40.36 -16.45
N LYS A 35 -13.95 39.10 -16.91
CA LYS A 35 -14.86 38.10 -16.36
C LYS A 35 -14.21 37.47 -15.13
N ASN A 36 -14.53 38.05 -13.97
CA ASN A 36 -14.53 37.34 -12.70
C ASN A 36 -15.20 35.97 -12.89
N ALA A 37 -14.45 34.90 -12.64
CA ALA A 37 -14.99 33.57 -12.48
C ALA A 37 -15.87 33.59 -11.22
N LYS A 38 -17.18 33.72 -11.41
CA LYS A 38 -18.16 33.53 -10.35
C LYS A 38 -18.05 32.08 -9.87
N TYR A 39 -17.74 31.91 -8.59
CA TYR A 39 -18.09 30.72 -7.83
C TYR A 39 -19.61 30.55 -7.90
N ALA A 40 -20.07 29.76 -8.86
CA ALA A 40 -21.39 29.17 -8.80
C ALA A 40 -21.25 27.91 -7.97
N SER A 41 -21.78 27.94 -6.75
CA SER A 41 -22.10 26.75 -5.98
C SER A 41 -23.19 25.99 -6.74
N GLN A 42 -22.79 25.21 -7.74
CA GLN A 42 -23.59 24.08 -8.16
C GLN A 42 -23.52 23.08 -7.01
N GLU A 43 -24.66 22.92 -6.34
CA GLU A 43 -24.93 21.83 -5.43
C GLU A 43 -24.78 20.54 -6.23
N LEU A 44 -23.55 20.01 -6.25
CA LEU A 44 -23.24 18.73 -6.86
C LEU A 44 -23.96 17.67 -6.05
N GLU A 45 -24.87 16.96 -6.71
CA GLU A 45 -25.45 15.71 -6.24
C GLU A 45 -24.37 14.87 -5.52
N PRO A 46 -24.69 14.28 -4.36
CA PRO A 46 -23.70 13.69 -3.45
C PRO A 46 -22.89 12.53 -4.06
N ASN A 47 -23.30 11.99 -5.21
CA ASN A 47 -22.61 10.91 -5.90
C ASN A 47 -21.30 11.34 -6.59
N ALA A 48 -21.23 12.54 -7.17
CA ALA A 48 -20.13 12.92 -8.06
C ALA A 48 -18.86 13.26 -7.29
N ARG A 49 -19.00 13.79 -6.07
CA ARG A 49 -17.88 14.04 -5.15
C ARG A 49 -17.26 12.74 -4.67
N GLN A 50 -18.06 11.69 -4.43
CA GLN A 50 -17.54 10.37 -4.07
C GLN A 50 -16.62 9.84 -5.17
N PHE A 51 -17.07 9.83 -6.43
CA PHE A 51 -16.25 9.39 -7.58
C PHE A 51 -14.96 10.19 -7.80
N ALA A 52 -14.97 11.50 -7.54
CA ALA A 52 -13.77 12.33 -7.68
C ALA A 52 -12.72 12.07 -6.58
N VAL A 53 -13.16 11.73 -5.35
CA VAL A 53 -12.25 11.39 -4.25
C VAL A 53 -11.55 10.05 -4.50
N TYR A 54 -12.27 9.06 -5.06
CA TYR A 54 -11.69 7.74 -5.37
C TYR A 54 -10.56 7.78 -6.42
N LYS A 55 -10.52 8.81 -7.26
CA LYS A 55 -9.51 8.94 -8.32
C LYS A 55 -8.19 9.57 -7.87
N ALA A 56 -8.16 10.17 -6.67
CA ALA A 56 -7.02 10.94 -6.17
C ALA A 56 -6.12 10.14 -5.20
N VAL A 57 -6.57 8.97 -4.75
CA VAL A 57 -5.78 8.01 -3.98
C VAL A 57 -5.46 6.85 -4.92
N GLY A 58 -4.18 6.47 -5.04
CA GLY A 58 -3.68 5.51 -6.04
C GLY A 58 -4.48 4.23 -6.20
N TYR A 59 -5.16 3.78 -5.14
CA TYR A 59 -6.27 2.85 -5.25
C TYR A 59 -7.49 3.48 -4.62
N ALA A 60 -8.53 3.66 -5.44
CA ALA A 60 -9.88 3.66 -4.94
C ALA A 60 -10.02 2.42 -4.04
N ILE A 61 -10.39 2.62 -2.77
CA ILE A 61 -11.20 1.62 -2.07
C ILE A 61 -12.32 1.33 -3.06
N ASP A 62 -12.28 0.18 -3.74
CA ASP A 62 -13.38 -0.20 -4.60
C ASP A 62 -14.58 -0.30 -3.65
N PRO A 63 -15.60 0.57 -3.78
CA PRO A 63 -16.74 0.56 -2.86
C PRO A 63 -17.49 -0.78 -2.87
N GLN A 64 -17.18 -1.66 -3.82
CA GLN A 64 -17.75 -3.00 -3.94
C GLN A 64 -17.11 -4.03 -3.01
N HIS A 65 -15.89 -3.80 -2.50
CA HIS A 65 -15.22 -4.77 -1.62
C HIS A 65 -15.43 -4.41 -0.14
N PRO A 66 -15.78 -5.39 0.72
CA PRO A 66 -15.89 -5.16 2.15
C PRO A 66 -14.54 -4.68 2.73
N PRO A 67 -14.55 -3.90 3.82
CA PRO A 67 -13.32 -3.46 4.47
C PRO A 67 -12.50 -4.67 4.92
N TYR A 68 -11.18 -4.52 4.87
CA TYR A 68 -10.29 -5.55 5.41
C TYR A 68 -10.34 -5.55 6.94
N GLU A 69 -10.55 -6.73 7.49
CA GLU A 69 -10.41 -7.00 8.92
C GLU A 69 -9.32 -8.06 9.12
N PRO A 70 -8.30 -7.79 9.96
CA PRO A 70 -7.30 -8.77 10.34
C PRO A 70 -7.93 -10.00 10.99
N LYS A 71 -7.32 -11.17 10.81
CA LYS A 71 -7.68 -12.36 11.59
C LYS A 71 -7.61 -12.09 13.10
N THR A 72 -8.60 -12.61 13.82
CA THR A 72 -8.74 -12.43 15.26
C THR A 72 -7.80 -13.32 16.05
N LEU A 73 -7.40 -12.84 17.23
CA LEU A 73 -6.58 -13.59 18.18
C LEU A 73 -7.48 -14.41 19.12
N ASN A 74 -7.24 -15.71 19.20
CA ASN A 74 -7.95 -16.59 20.11
C ASN A 74 -7.55 -16.33 21.58
N GLU A 75 -8.46 -16.58 22.52
CA GLU A 75 -8.20 -16.32 23.94
C GLU A 75 -7.04 -17.13 24.51
N ASN A 76 -6.91 -18.39 24.08
CA ASN A 76 -5.81 -19.29 24.47
C ASN A 76 -4.43 -18.82 23.94
N ALA A 77 -4.42 -18.03 22.87
CA ALA A 77 -3.23 -17.54 22.19
C ALA A 77 -2.71 -16.19 22.73
N ARG A 78 -3.49 -15.47 23.57
CA ARG A 78 -3.12 -14.15 24.11
C ARG A 78 -1.82 -14.12 24.91
N GLY A 79 -1.47 -15.24 25.55
CA GLY A 79 -0.27 -15.36 26.38
C GLY A 79 1.01 -15.75 25.63
N ILE A 80 0.96 -15.87 24.30
CA ILE A 80 2.09 -16.32 23.49
C ILE A 80 2.95 -15.13 23.08
N ALA A 81 4.22 -15.13 23.53
CA ALA A 81 5.18 -14.10 23.17
C ALA A 81 5.74 -14.35 21.76
N VAL A 82 6.02 -13.28 21.01
CA VAL A 82 6.64 -13.35 19.68
C VAL A 82 7.86 -12.43 19.69
N ALA A 83 9.00 -12.94 19.23
CA ALA A 83 10.25 -12.20 19.10
C ALA A 83 11.00 -12.66 17.85
N TYR A 84 12.01 -11.89 17.43
CA TYR A 84 12.97 -12.30 16.40
C TYR A 84 14.17 -13.05 16.97
N SER A 85 14.36 -13.03 18.28
CA SER A 85 15.44 -13.74 18.95
C SER A 85 15.03 -15.16 19.31
N VAL A 86 16.01 -16.04 19.38
CA VAL A 86 15.84 -17.39 19.93
C VAL A 86 15.93 -17.30 21.45
N PRO A 87 14.94 -17.79 22.21
CA PRO A 87 15.03 -17.77 23.67
C PRO A 87 16.06 -18.75 24.21
N TYR A 88 16.70 -18.38 25.31
CA TYR A 88 17.61 -19.27 26.05
C TYR A 88 16.83 -20.15 27.04
N ASN A 89 17.29 -21.37 27.27
CA ASN A 89 16.71 -22.34 28.22
C ASN A 89 15.26 -22.76 27.92
N CYS A 90 14.84 -22.73 26.66
CA CYS A 90 13.54 -23.25 26.22
C CYS A 90 13.70 -24.47 25.31
N LYS A 91 12.71 -25.36 25.33
CA LYS A 91 12.68 -26.56 24.47
C LYS A 91 12.00 -26.22 23.15
N VAL A 92 12.60 -26.61 22.03
CA VAL A 92 11.97 -26.49 20.70
C VAL A 92 10.83 -27.51 20.59
N LEU A 93 9.64 -27.04 20.22
CA LEU A 93 8.47 -27.89 19.97
C LEU A 93 8.25 -28.15 18.48
N GLY A 94 8.64 -27.22 17.62
CA GLY A 94 8.48 -27.35 16.17
C GLY A 94 8.42 -26.00 15.48
N GLU A 95 7.85 -26.00 14.28
CA GLU A 95 7.66 -24.83 13.42
C GLU A 95 6.18 -24.60 13.15
N VAL A 96 5.78 -23.33 13.06
CA VAL A 96 4.42 -22.92 12.69
C VAL A 96 4.46 -21.83 11.64
N GLU A 97 3.39 -21.77 10.85
CA GLU A 97 3.14 -20.72 9.88
C GLU A 97 1.87 -19.98 10.29
N GLY A 98 1.93 -18.65 10.28
CA GLY A 98 0.76 -17.79 10.31
C GLY A 98 0.61 -17.08 8.98
N LYS A 99 -0.63 -16.94 8.52
CA LYS A 99 -0.93 -16.27 7.26
C LYS A 99 -2.18 -15.40 7.36
N ASP A 100 -2.22 -14.34 6.58
CA ASP A 100 -3.46 -13.60 6.34
C ASP A 100 -3.53 -13.13 4.88
N GLU A 101 -4.75 -13.03 4.37
CA GLU A 101 -5.06 -12.84 2.96
C GLU A 101 -6.13 -11.75 2.79
N ALA A 102 -5.89 -10.81 1.87
CA ALA A 102 -6.76 -9.67 1.60
C ALA A 102 -7.64 -9.85 0.37
N SER A 103 -7.67 -11.06 -0.21
CA SER A 103 -8.41 -11.33 -1.45
C SER A 103 -9.90 -10.99 -1.31
N GLY A 104 -10.44 -10.24 -2.27
CA GLY A 104 -11.85 -9.83 -2.29
C GLY A 104 -12.24 -8.79 -1.24
N LYS A 105 -11.29 -8.21 -0.49
CA LYS A 105 -11.49 -7.13 0.47
C LYS A 105 -10.81 -5.85 -0.03
N ALA A 106 -11.17 -4.70 0.53
CA ALA A 106 -10.42 -3.47 0.33
C ALA A 106 -8.96 -3.67 0.79
N GLY A 107 -7.99 -3.12 0.06
CA GLY A 107 -6.56 -3.36 0.34
C GLY A 107 -6.16 -2.96 1.76
N PRO A 108 -5.52 -3.84 2.55
CA PRO A 108 -5.09 -3.55 3.91
C PRO A 108 -3.87 -2.64 3.95
N THR A 109 -3.57 -2.07 5.11
CA THR A 109 -2.23 -1.53 5.40
C THR A 109 -1.24 -2.66 5.71
N PHE A 110 0.06 -2.34 5.68
CA PHE A 110 1.14 -3.27 6.06
C PHE A 110 0.95 -3.79 7.49
N GLU A 111 0.51 -2.92 8.39
CA GLU A 111 0.29 -3.24 9.80
C GLU A 111 -0.90 -4.17 9.97
N GLN A 112 -2.01 -3.91 9.28
CA GLN A 112 -3.23 -4.71 9.39
C GLN A 112 -3.03 -6.15 8.92
N ILE A 113 -2.41 -6.36 7.75
CA ILE A 113 -2.15 -7.70 7.23
C ILE A 113 -1.15 -8.47 8.11
N ARG A 114 -0.15 -7.75 8.65
CA ARG A 114 0.87 -8.31 9.53
C ARG A 114 0.29 -8.70 10.88
N GLU A 115 -0.57 -7.86 11.45
CA GLU A 115 -1.29 -8.15 12.70
C GLU A 115 -2.11 -9.42 12.55
N GLY A 116 -2.91 -9.52 11.48
CA GLY A 116 -3.74 -10.69 11.23
C GLY A 116 -2.93 -11.98 11.05
N ALA A 117 -1.82 -11.92 10.31
CA ALA A 117 -0.92 -13.07 10.15
C ALA A 117 -0.20 -13.43 11.47
N THR A 118 0.13 -12.44 12.31
CA THR A 118 0.72 -12.65 13.64
C THR A 118 -0.29 -13.27 14.60
N ASN A 119 -1.56 -12.87 14.51
CA ASN A 119 -2.65 -13.48 15.29
C ASN A 119 -2.85 -14.93 14.87
N ASP A 120 -2.89 -15.20 13.57
CA ASP A 120 -2.95 -16.56 13.02
C ASP A 120 -1.77 -17.41 13.50
N LEU A 121 -0.54 -16.88 13.44
CA LEU A 121 0.66 -17.55 13.94
C LEU A 121 0.53 -17.97 15.41
N ARG A 122 0.04 -17.07 16.27
CA ARG A 122 -0.19 -17.36 17.69
C ARG A 122 -1.31 -18.39 17.87
N ASN A 123 -2.38 -18.31 17.08
CA ASN A 123 -3.47 -19.27 17.12
C ASN A 123 -2.96 -20.68 16.78
N GLN A 124 -2.20 -20.83 15.68
CA GLN A 124 -1.60 -22.11 15.29
C GLN A 124 -0.63 -22.64 16.36
N ALA A 125 0.16 -21.76 16.98
CA ALA A 125 1.05 -22.16 18.07
C ALA A 125 0.30 -22.64 19.33
N ALA A 126 -0.85 -22.03 19.63
CA ALA A 126 -1.65 -22.41 20.80
C ALA A 126 -2.18 -23.85 20.69
N ASP A 127 -2.38 -24.37 19.48
CA ASP A 127 -2.86 -25.73 19.23
C ASP A 127 -1.77 -26.80 19.45
N LEU A 128 -0.50 -26.42 19.54
CA LEU A 128 0.62 -27.35 19.73
C LEU A 128 0.79 -27.84 21.16
N VAL A 129 0.22 -27.15 22.15
CA VAL A 129 0.42 -27.47 23.56
C VAL A 129 -0.88 -27.61 24.33
N ARG A 130 -0.86 -28.52 25.30
CA ARG A 130 -1.92 -28.59 26.31
C ARG A 130 -1.73 -27.40 27.26
N GLY A 131 -2.82 -26.76 27.66
CA GLY A 131 -2.80 -25.51 28.43
C GLY A 131 -1.90 -25.57 29.68
N GLY A 132 -1.36 -24.41 30.08
CA GLY A 132 -0.48 -24.27 31.25
C GLY A 132 0.99 -24.00 30.93
N GLN A 133 1.42 -24.18 29.68
CA GLN A 133 2.80 -23.95 29.25
C GLN A 133 3.00 -22.53 28.69
N ARG A 134 4.11 -21.88 29.02
CA ARG A 134 4.56 -20.60 28.46
C ARG A 134 5.22 -20.86 27.11
N LEU A 135 4.55 -20.41 26.05
CA LEU A 135 5.08 -20.48 24.69
C LEU A 135 5.75 -19.17 24.27
N MET A 136 6.85 -19.32 23.54
CA MET A 136 7.52 -18.23 22.84
C MET A 136 7.79 -18.60 21.39
N LEU A 137 7.51 -17.66 20.49
CA LEU A 137 7.72 -17.80 19.05
C LEU A 137 8.95 -17.00 18.63
N SER A 138 9.85 -17.64 17.91
CA SER A 138 10.99 -16.97 17.27
C SER A 138 10.75 -16.89 15.77
N VAL A 139 10.54 -15.69 15.25
CA VAL A 139 10.26 -15.45 13.83
C VAL A 139 11.50 -15.78 13.00
N THR A 140 11.34 -16.67 12.03
CA THR A 140 12.42 -17.13 11.15
C THR A 140 12.33 -16.51 9.77
N LYS A 141 11.12 -16.24 9.27
CA LYS A 141 10.89 -15.67 7.94
C LYS A 141 9.57 -14.92 7.89
N GLU A 142 9.58 -13.78 7.22
CA GLU A 142 8.38 -13.03 6.84
C GLU A 142 8.36 -12.90 5.31
N ALA A 143 7.18 -12.94 4.72
CA ALA A 143 6.97 -12.75 3.29
C ALA A 143 5.64 -12.03 3.03
N MET A 144 5.68 -10.95 2.26
CA MET A 144 4.52 -10.20 1.81
C MET A 144 4.44 -10.23 0.30
N ILE A 145 3.27 -10.60 -0.22
CA ILE A 145 2.99 -10.59 -1.66
C ILE A 145 2.02 -9.45 -1.96
N CYS A 146 2.38 -8.63 -2.93
CA CYS A 146 1.58 -7.54 -3.44
C CYS A 146 1.24 -7.77 -4.91
N GLN A 147 0.13 -7.21 -5.36
CA GLN A 147 -0.27 -7.19 -6.76
C GLN A 147 -0.09 -5.79 -7.33
N MET A 148 0.65 -5.67 -8.42
CA MET A 148 0.92 -4.43 -9.13
C MET A 148 0.12 -4.37 -10.43
N ARG A 149 -0.54 -3.23 -10.68
CA ARG A 149 -1.17 -2.97 -11.98
C ARG A 149 -0.10 -2.47 -12.95
N THR A 150 0.14 -3.26 -13.99
CA THR A 150 1.07 -2.94 -15.07
C THR A 150 0.36 -2.25 -16.25
N LYS A 151 1.12 -1.81 -17.26
CA LYS A 151 0.57 -1.20 -18.47
C LYS A 151 -0.31 -2.23 -19.21
N LYS A 152 -1.51 -1.82 -19.64
CA LYS A 152 -2.55 -2.64 -20.31
C LYS A 152 -3.39 -3.53 -19.39
N ASP A 153 -3.70 -3.07 -18.17
CA ASP A 153 -4.62 -3.75 -17.23
C ASP A 153 -4.24 -5.18 -16.87
N LYS A 154 -2.95 -5.48 -16.95
CA LYS A 154 -2.39 -6.74 -16.47
C LYS A 154 -1.91 -6.56 -15.04
N TYR A 155 -2.09 -7.61 -14.24
CA TYR A 155 -1.65 -7.66 -12.86
C TYR A 155 -0.43 -8.56 -12.73
N GLN A 156 0.53 -8.14 -11.92
CA GLN A 156 1.72 -8.92 -11.61
C GLN A 156 1.88 -9.02 -10.09
N GLU A 157 2.21 -10.21 -9.60
CA GLU A 157 2.54 -10.41 -8.20
C GLU A 157 4.03 -10.16 -7.97
N GLU A 158 4.34 -9.42 -6.91
CA GLU A 158 5.70 -9.09 -6.51
C GLU A 158 5.88 -9.31 -5.01
N ASP A 159 7.09 -9.68 -4.61
CA ASP A 159 7.51 -9.69 -3.21
C ASP A 159 7.73 -8.25 -2.75
N CYS A 160 6.89 -7.81 -1.83
CA CYS A 160 6.89 -6.47 -1.26
C CYS A 160 7.28 -6.47 0.24
N THR A 161 7.90 -7.55 0.73
CA THR A 161 8.25 -7.72 2.15
C THR A 161 9.12 -6.59 2.69
N LEU A 162 10.05 -6.08 1.87
CA LEU A 162 11.02 -5.05 2.24
C LEU A 162 10.58 -3.63 1.85
N TRP A 163 9.34 -3.46 1.40
CA TRP A 163 8.86 -2.15 0.95
C TRP A 163 8.36 -1.35 2.14
N ASN A 164 8.78 -0.08 2.23
CA ASN A 164 8.32 0.83 3.26
C ASN A 164 7.01 1.54 2.90
N LYS A 165 6.63 1.51 1.62
CA LYS A 165 5.40 2.12 1.09
C LYS A 165 4.96 1.36 -0.15
N LEU A 166 3.67 1.11 -0.24
CA LEU A 166 3.07 0.55 -1.44
C LEU A 166 2.92 1.64 -2.51
N PRO A 167 3.34 1.39 -3.76
CA PRO A 167 3.10 2.34 -4.84
C PRO A 167 1.60 2.56 -5.05
N ASP A 168 1.26 3.72 -5.60
CA ASP A 168 -0.12 4.07 -5.97
C ASP A 168 -0.73 3.09 -6.99
N ASN A 169 0.07 2.20 -7.59
CA ASN A 169 -0.38 1.10 -8.44
C ASN A 169 -0.02 -0.31 -7.88
N GLY A 170 0.11 -0.49 -6.56
CA GLY A 170 0.01 -1.79 -5.88
C GLY A 170 -1.12 -1.97 -4.86
N GLN A 171 -1.52 -3.23 -4.62
CA GLN A 171 -2.33 -3.65 -3.48
C GLN A 171 -1.68 -4.84 -2.75
N ILE A 172 -1.83 -4.93 -1.43
CA ILE A 172 -1.33 -6.09 -0.66
C ILE A 172 -2.29 -7.26 -0.86
N LEU A 173 -1.75 -8.45 -1.19
CA LEU A 173 -2.54 -9.67 -1.34
C LEU A 173 -2.48 -10.57 -0.10
N SER A 174 -1.28 -10.80 0.43
CA SER A 174 -1.09 -11.75 1.52
C SER A 174 0.16 -11.46 2.32
N TYR A 175 0.15 -11.88 3.57
CA TYR A 175 1.31 -11.92 4.43
C TYR A 175 1.46 -13.30 5.06
N ARG A 176 2.69 -13.79 5.11
CA ARG A 176 3.04 -15.07 5.73
C ARG A 176 4.22 -14.87 6.67
N ILE A 177 4.12 -15.44 7.85
CA ILE A 177 5.15 -15.42 8.88
C ILE A 177 5.42 -16.85 9.34
N HIS A 178 6.69 -17.22 9.40
CA HIS A 178 7.16 -18.50 9.90
C HIS A 178 7.88 -18.28 11.22
N ALA A 179 7.64 -19.17 12.18
CA ALA A 179 8.31 -19.12 13.47
C ALA A 179 8.60 -20.50 14.03
N ASN A 180 9.69 -20.59 14.78
CA ASN A 180 9.99 -21.70 15.66
C ASN A 180 9.21 -21.54 16.96
N VAL A 181 8.66 -22.62 17.49
CA VAL A 181 7.88 -22.65 18.73
C VAL A 181 8.74 -23.20 19.86
N PHE A 182 8.76 -22.50 20.98
CA PHE A 182 9.52 -22.86 22.17
C PHE A 182 8.62 -22.98 23.40
N GLU A 183 8.82 -24.03 24.17
CA GLU A 183 8.26 -24.21 25.52
C GLU A 183 9.26 -23.68 26.56
N CYS A 184 8.85 -22.68 27.33
CA CYS A 184 9.69 -21.95 28.28
C CYS A 184 9.22 -22.12 29.74
N GLY A 185 8.69 -23.30 30.09
CA GLY A 185 8.18 -23.62 31.42
C GLY A 185 6.69 -23.34 31.58
N GLU A 186 6.22 -23.28 32.83
CA GLU A 186 4.80 -23.05 33.17
C GLU A 186 4.42 -21.55 33.15
N LYS A 187 3.13 -21.26 32.95
CA LYS A 187 2.57 -19.90 32.90
C LYS A 187 2.51 -19.22 34.26
#